data_AF-A0A2V8EIZ7-F1
#
_entry.id   AF-A0A2V8EIZ7-F1
#
_cell.length_a   1.000
_cell.length_b   1.000
_cell.length_c   1.000
_cell.angle_alpha   90.00
_cell.angle_beta   90.00
_cell.angle_gamma   90.00
#
_symmetry.space_group_name_H-M   'P 1'
#
loop_
_entity.id
_entity.type
_entity.pdbx_description
1 polymer ?
#
loop_
_entity_poly.entity_id
_entity_poly.type
_entity_poly.pdbx_seq_one_letter_code
_entity_poly.pdbx_strand_id
1 'polypeptide(L)'
;ALNVTREFETGSRSEVYYIGTEGGTVSGVGGSGQPHTRSRVTVQWRGDRLHIDTALYDPGLRIEHREVWWLDGRGRLQMTVVDQQPGAEAVTRILTYRRQ
;
A
#
# COMPACT_ATOMS: atom_id res chain seq x y z
N ALA A 1 7.03 4.35 13.81
CA ALA A 1 6.44 3.28 13.00
C ALA A 1 4.93 3.52 12.92
N LEU A 2 4.35 3.39 11.74
CA LEU A 2 2.92 3.49 11.48
C LEU A 2 2.35 2.07 11.43
N ASN A 3 1.43 1.74 12.34
CA ASN A 3 0.70 0.49 12.24
C ASN A 3 -0.52 0.74 11.35
N VAL A 4 -0.61 0.03 10.23
CA VAL A 4 -1.73 0.12 9.30
C VAL A 4 -2.45 -1.21 9.33
N THR A 5 -3.67 -1.20 9.86
CA THR A 5 -4.60 -2.31 9.75
C THR A 5 -5.53 -2.02 8.59
N ARG A 6 -5.50 -2.89 7.59
CA ARG A 6 -6.43 -2.85 6.46
C ARG A 6 -7.47 -3.95 6.64
N GLU A 7 -8.72 -3.57 6.47
CA GLU A 7 -9.85 -4.49 6.41
C GLU A 7 -10.09 -4.86 4.94
N PHE A 8 -10.06 -6.15 4.65
CA PHE A 8 -10.42 -6.71 3.35
C PHE A 8 -11.67 -7.57 3.52
N GLU A 9 -12.38 -7.86 2.41
CA GLU A 9 -13.51 -8.82 2.44
C GLU A 9 -13.09 -10.19 3.00
N THR A 10 -11.81 -10.56 2.81
CA THR A 10 -11.23 -11.83 3.29
C THR A 10 -10.68 -11.76 4.73
N GLY A 11 -10.79 -10.62 5.41
CA GLY A 11 -10.31 -10.41 6.78
C GLY A 11 -9.34 -9.22 6.94
N SER A 12 -8.87 -9.02 8.16
CA SER A 12 -7.98 -7.91 8.50
C SER A 12 -6.50 -8.31 8.39
N ARG A 13 -5.68 -7.42 7.84
CA ARG A 13 -4.22 -7.57 7.79
C ARG A 13 -3.57 -6.33 8.39
N SER A 14 -2.75 -6.55 9.41
CA SER A 14 -1.98 -5.49 10.07
C SER A 14 -0.53 -5.53 9.62
N GLU A 15 -0.02 -4.40 9.16
CA GLU A 15 1.37 -4.23 8.76
C GLU A 15 1.98 -3.01 9.44
N VAL A 16 3.23 -3.16 9.91
CA VAL A 16 3.98 -2.08 10.53
C VAL A 16 4.92 -1.49 9.49
N TYR A 17 4.71 -0.22 9.16
CA TYR A 17 5.57 0.53 8.26
C TYR A 17 6.47 1.48 9.05
N TYR A 18 7.77 1.44 8.78
CA TYR A 18 8.68 2.46 9.28
C TYR A 18 8.61 3.67 8.34
N ILE A 19 8.35 4.85 8.91
CA ILE A 19 8.24 6.10 8.15
C ILE A 19 9.67 6.54 7.81
N GLY A 20 9.94 6.80 6.52
CA GLY A 20 11.29 7.18 6.06
C GLY A 20 12.19 6.01 5.67
N THR A 21 11.65 4.80 5.58
CA THR A 21 12.36 3.64 5.02
C THR A 21 11.83 3.32 3.62
N GLU A 22 12.71 3.23 2.61
CA GLU A 22 12.49 2.29 1.50
C GLU A 22 12.62 0.88 2.08
N GLY A 23 11.55 0.38 2.70
CA GLY A 23 11.49 -0.94 3.32
C GLY A 23 10.58 -1.85 2.50
N GLY A 24 11.18 -2.80 1.78
CA GLY A 24 10.46 -3.90 1.15
C GLY A 24 10.78 -5.22 1.86
N THR A 25 9.76 -5.91 2.35
CA THR A 25 9.90 -7.34 2.67
C THR A 25 9.79 -8.10 1.36
N VAL A 26 10.90 -8.64 0.85
CA VAL A 26 10.86 -9.68 -0.18
C VAL A 26 10.49 -10.97 0.55
N SER A 27 9.20 -11.29 0.65
CA SER A 27 8.81 -12.64 1.05
C SER A 27 9.34 -13.61 0.00
N GLY A 28 10.26 -14.50 0.39
CA GLY A 28 10.79 -15.53 -0.50
C GLY A 28 12.06 -16.20 0.01
N VAL A 29 12.01 -16.90 1.14
CA VAL A 29 12.88 -18.07 1.34
C VAL A 29 11.98 -19.28 1.62
N GLY A 30 11.33 -19.75 0.57
CA GLY A 30 10.83 -21.12 0.49
C GLY A 30 11.80 -21.90 -0.40
N GLY A 31 12.35 -23.00 0.11
CA GLY A 31 13.21 -23.87 -0.68
C GLY A 31 12.51 -24.41 -1.94
N SER A 32 13.34 -24.72 -2.94
CA SER A 32 13.05 -25.51 -4.15
C SER A 32 11.86 -25.07 -5.03
N GLY A 33 12.15 -24.23 -6.02
CA GLY A 33 11.62 -24.40 -7.39
C GLY A 33 10.22 -23.87 -7.73
N GLN A 34 9.50 -23.22 -6.80
CA GLN A 34 8.20 -22.60 -7.12
C GLN A 34 8.35 -21.09 -7.39
N PRO A 35 7.66 -20.53 -8.40
CA PRO A 35 7.60 -19.08 -8.53
C PRO A 35 6.92 -18.49 -7.30
N HIS A 36 7.65 -17.66 -6.57
CA HIS A 36 7.15 -17.03 -5.35
C HIS A 36 6.56 -15.67 -5.66
N THR A 37 5.36 -15.42 -5.12
CA THR A 37 4.78 -14.08 -5.09
C THR A 37 5.69 -13.16 -4.29
N ARG A 38 6.21 -12.12 -4.93
CA ARG A 38 7.06 -11.10 -4.31
C ARG A 38 6.22 -9.86 -4.04
N SER A 39 6.46 -9.17 -2.93
CA SER A 39 5.89 -7.85 -2.70
C SER A 39 6.99 -6.80 -2.50
N ARG A 40 6.70 -5.57 -2.91
CA ARG A 40 7.47 -4.38 -2.55
C ARG A 40 6.52 -3.41 -1.88
N VAL A 41 6.94 -2.86 -0.75
CA VAL A 41 6.27 -1.70 -0.17
C VAL A 41 7.26 -0.55 -0.09
N THR A 42 6.79 0.68 -0.23
CA THR A 42 7.59 1.89 -0.09
C THR A 42 6.76 2.93 0.61
N VAL A 43 7.28 3.50 1.71
CA VAL A 43 6.59 4.51 2.51
C VAL A 43 7.47 5.73 2.67
N GLN A 44 7.06 6.84 2.09
CA GLN A 44 7.88 8.05 2.01
C GLN A 44 7.04 9.32 2.12
N TRP A 45 7.60 10.34 2.78
CA TRP A 45 7.04 11.68 2.71
C TRP A 45 7.44 12.34 1.39
N ARG A 46 6.48 12.99 0.73
CA ARG A 46 6.72 13.89 -0.41
C ARG A 46 6.03 15.21 -0.10
N GLY A 47 6.78 16.16 0.44
CA GLY A 47 6.24 17.40 0.98
C GLY A 47 5.34 17.12 2.19
N ASP A 48 4.11 17.64 2.16
CA ASP A 48 3.08 17.49 3.19
C ASP A 48 2.27 16.18 3.07
N ARG A 49 2.64 15.30 2.14
CA ARG A 49 1.91 14.06 1.85
C ARG A 49 2.73 12.81 2.17
N LEU A 50 2.08 11.81 2.76
CA LEU A 50 2.66 10.49 2.92
C LEU A 50 2.24 9.62 1.73
N HIS A 51 3.22 9.06 1.04
CA HIS A 51 3.03 8.13 -0.07
C HIS A 51 3.32 6.71 0.40
N ILE A 52 2.38 5.80 0.13
CA ILE A 52 2.50 4.37 0.40
C ILE A 52 2.27 3.67 -0.93
N ASP A 53 3.33 3.08 -1.50
CA ASP A 53 3.27 2.31 -2.73
C ASP A 53 3.47 0.83 -2.39
N THR A 54 2.51 -0.01 -2.75
CA THR A 54 2.57 -1.48 -2.63
C THR A 54 2.49 -2.09 -4.01
N ALA A 55 3.42 -2.97 -4.34
CA ALA A 55 3.40 -3.75 -5.58
C ALA A 55 3.48 -5.23 -5.25
N LEU A 56 2.59 -6.03 -5.83
CA LEU A 56 2.61 -7.48 -5.79
C LEU A 56 3.04 -8.00 -7.17
N TYR A 57 4.02 -8.89 -7.18
CA TYR A 57 4.55 -9.53 -8.37
C TYR A 57 4.32 -11.03 -8.25
N ASP A 58 3.51 -11.55 -9.15
CA ASP A 58 3.34 -12.99 -9.40
C ASP A 58 3.63 -13.24 -10.90
N PRO A 59 4.02 -14.44 -11.34
CA PRO A 59 4.30 -14.67 -12.76
C PRO A 59 3.11 -14.26 -13.65
N GLY A 60 3.30 -13.22 -14.46
CA GLY A 60 2.26 -12.69 -15.34
C GLY A 60 1.26 -11.73 -14.68
N LEU A 61 1.38 -11.45 -13.38
CA LEU A 61 0.48 -10.56 -12.65
C LEU A 61 1.28 -9.52 -11.85
N ARG A 62 1.04 -8.24 -12.15
CA ARG A 62 1.57 -7.11 -11.39
C ARG A 62 0.42 -6.27 -10.88
N ILE A 63 0.13 -6.37 -9.59
CA ILE A 63 -0.89 -5.53 -8.93
C ILE A 63 -0.16 -4.39 -8.23
N GLU A 64 -0.58 -3.16 -8.50
CA GLU A 64 -0.08 -1.97 -7.85
C GLU A 64 -1.19 -1.31 -7.04
N HIS A 65 -0.83 -0.89 -5.84
CA HIS A 65 -1.69 -0.18 -4.92
C HIS A 65 -0.93 1.04 -4.42
N ARG A 66 -1.43 2.23 -4.74
CA ARG A 66 -0.82 3.49 -4.32
C ARG A 66 -1.78 4.25 -3.42
N GLU A 67 -1.29 4.66 -2.27
CA GLU A 67 -2.00 5.53 -1.35
C GLU A 67 -1.24 6.86 -1.20
N VAL A 68 -1.99 7.96 -1.20
CA VAL A 68 -1.48 9.30 -0.90
C VAL A 68 -2.32 9.89 0.21
N TRP A 69 -1.69 10.15 1.36
CA TRP A 69 -2.36 10.59 2.58
C TRP A 69 -1.92 12.02 2.91
N TRP A 70 -2.84 12.88 3.29
CA TRP A 70 -2.55 14.24 3.76
C TRP A 70 -3.67 14.75 4.68
N LEU A 71 -3.39 15.79 5.45
CA LEU A 71 -4.43 16.50 6.20
C LEU A 71 -4.98 17.65 5.34
N ASP A 72 -6.30 17.75 5.21
CA ASP A 72 -6.91 18.94 4.60
C ASP A 72 -6.79 20.15 5.53
N GLY A 73 -7.18 21.34 5.03
CA GLY A 73 -7.16 22.58 5.81
C GLY A 73 -8.07 22.59 7.05
N ARG A 74 -8.84 21.53 7.30
CA ARG A 74 -9.69 21.33 8.48
C ARG A 74 -9.14 20.24 9.41
N GLY A 75 -7.94 19.72 9.14
CA GLY A 75 -7.30 18.66 9.91
C GLY A 75 -7.94 17.28 9.72
N ARG A 76 -8.73 17.08 8.66
CA ARG A 76 -9.26 15.75 8.31
C ARG A 76 -8.24 15.01 7.46
N LEU A 77 -8.10 13.71 7.69
CA LEU A 77 -7.23 12.87 6.87
C LEU A 77 -7.91 12.62 5.52
N GLN A 78 -7.33 13.11 4.45
CA GLN A 78 -7.68 12.73 3.09
C GLN A 78 -6.71 11.67 2.57
N MET A 79 -7.28 10.69 1.90
CA MET A 79 -6.55 9.57 1.32
C MET A 79 -7.02 9.35 -0.11
N THR A 80 -6.09 9.35 -1.06
CA THR A 80 -6.33 8.89 -2.42
C THR A 80 -5.72 7.51 -2.57
N VAL A 81 -6.51 6.53 -3.00
CA VAL A 81 -6.10 5.17 -3.28
C VAL A 81 -6.24 4.92 -4.77
N VAL A 82 -5.20 4.40 -5.41
CA VAL A 82 -5.21 3.97 -6.80
C VAL A 82 -4.81 2.50 -6.86
N ASP A 83 -5.73 1.66 -7.32
CA ASP A 83 -5.49 0.25 -7.61
C ASP A 83 -5.32 0.05 -9.11
N GLN A 84 -4.24 -0.63 -9.51
CA GLN A 84 -3.97 -0.96 -10.89
C GLN A 84 -3.58 -2.44 -11.02
N GLN A 85 -4.17 -3.12 -11.99
CA GLN A 85 -3.85 -4.51 -12.34
C GLN A 85 -3.80 -4.67 -13.85
N PRO A 86 -3.08 -5.66 -14.40
CA PRO A 86 -2.97 -5.85 -15.83
C PRO A 86 -4.33 -6.24 -16.42
N GLY A 87 -4.71 -5.61 -17.53
CA GLY A 87 -5.96 -5.94 -18.24
C GLY A 87 -7.24 -5.39 -17.60
N ALA A 88 -7.17 -4.59 -16.53
CA ALA A 88 -8.30 -3.86 -15.98
C ALA A 88 -8.03 -2.35 -15.97
N GLU A 89 -9.11 -1.56 -15.94
CA GLU A 89 -9.02 -0.12 -15.72
C GLU A 89 -8.53 0.18 -14.30
N ALA A 90 -7.72 1.23 -14.16
CA ALA A 90 -7.27 1.67 -12.84
C ALA A 90 -8.44 2.23 -12.04
N VAL A 91 -8.58 1.80 -10.79
CA VAL A 91 -9.65 2.27 -9.89
C VAL A 91 -9.08 3.29 -8.94
N THR A 92 -9.68 4.49 -8.90
CA THR A 92 -9.31 5.55 -7.95
C THR A 92 -10.41 5.73 -6.91
N ARG A 93 -10.05 5.74 -5.63
CA ARG A 93 -10.94 6.04 -4.50
C ARG A 93 -10.39 7.21 -3.71
N ILE A 94 -11.27 8.12 -3.31
CA ILE A 94 -10.92 9.25 -2.42
C ILE A 94 -11.72 9.09 -1.14
N LEU A 95 -11.01 9.05 -0.02
CA LEU A 95 -11.55 8.80 1.31
C LEU A 95 -11.23 10.00 2.20
N THR A 96 -12.15 10.35 3.09
CA THR A 96 -11.95 11.45 4.05
C THR A 96 -12.35 10.97 5.43
N TYR A 97 -11.40 10.97 6.36
CA TYR A 97 -11.56 10.53 7.73
C TYR A 97 -11.50 11.70 8.69
N ARG A 98 -12.30 11.61 9.75
CA ARG A 98 -12.24 12.52 10.90
C ARG A 98 -11.60 11.78 12.07
N ARG A 99 -10.82 12.51 12.87
CA ARG A 99 -10.36 12.01 14.16
C ARG A 99 -11.58 11.80 15.06
N GLN A 100 -11.62 10.66 15.75
CA GLN A 100 -12.61 10.40 16.82
C GLN A 100 -12.04 10.84 18.18
#